data_AF-A0A956SAK2-F1
#
_entry.id   AF-A0A956SAK2-F1
#
_cell.length_a   1.000
_cell.length_b   1.000
_cell.length_c   1.000
_cell.angle_alpha   90.00
_cell.angle_beta   90.00
_cell.angle_gamma   90.00
#
_symmetry.space_group_name_H-M   'P 1'
#
loop_
_entity.id
_entity.type
_entity.pdbx_description
1 polymer ?
#
loop_
_entity_poly.entity_id
_entity_poly.type
_entity_poly.pdbx_seq_one_letter_code
_entity_poly.pdbx_strand_id
1 'polypeptide(L)'
;MIPSLLTIGACNNIFDWTVDDSSFDALLADGHQAIRVSDYETAEAKFRAATELRPNHSEARYFLAKAAVLNSDVDVFQLVQTLTDGGGNGATEIFDYEIPIANALYQTNAVVLDALQPIRDGEATEGSFVDANVDLDLGVAFTLRGVLRLRDTNGDGVIDGDDLDPSVFGLGNDGDGDYTLDGIDDIPPDDLNDMIDDLNDLLDEGGDVLSDALGDSGVDIEDLNDLIDSLGGNLSAFYVNTGVPGNSGEGDNDGDGLVDEECLNGIDDDGDGLVDEDSRLLGCSGL
;
A
#
# COMPACT_ATOMS: atom_id res chain seq x y z
N MET A 1 66.73 26.50 0.04
CA MET A 1 65.79 26.03 1.08
C MET A 1 64.48 26.76 0.87
N ILE A 2 63.50 26.07 0.29
CA ILE A 2 62.10 26.47 0.25
C ILE A 2 61.37 25.23 0.78
N PRO A 3 60.60 25.31 1.88
CA PRO A 3 59.86 24.15 2.34
C PRO A 3 58.67 23.95 1.41
N SER A 4 58.63 22.79 0.74
CA SER A 4 57.43 22.34 0.03
C SER A 4 56.36 22.00 1.06
N LEU A 5 55.26 22.74 0.96
CA LEU A 5 54.03 22.53 1.69
C LEU A 5 53.42 21.20 1.22
N LEU A 6 53.36 20.22 2.12
CA LEU A 6 52.66 18.95 1.89
C LEU A 6 51.17 19.20 2.13
N THR A 7 50.42 19.47 1.07
CA THR A 7 48.96 19.51 1.10
C THR A 7 48.46 18.07 1.14
N ILE A 8 48.06 17.61 2.32
CA ILE A 8 47.31 16.36 2.49
C ILE A 8 45.86 16.70 2.15
N GLY A 9 45.49 16.49 0.88
CA GLY A 9 44.14 16.60 0.38
C GLY A 9 43.83 15.34 -0.43
N ALA A 10 42.67 14.75 -0.11
CA ALA A 10 42.09 13.51 -0.64
C ALA A 10 42.67 12.21 -0.06
N CYS A 11 41.77 11.47 0.60
CA CYS A 11 41.87 10.07 0.95
C CYS A 11 42.00 9.22 -0.32
N ASN A 12 43.21 9.08 -0.86
CA ASN A 12 43.54 8.01 -1.80
C ASN A 12 44.28 6.92 -1.02
N ASN A 13 43.55 5.86 -0.69
CA ASN A 13 44.08 4.68 -0.03
C ASN A 13 45.24 4.10 -0.87
N ILE A 14 46.39 3.89 -0.22
CA ILE A 14 47.65 3.44 -0.82
C ILE A 14 47.69 1.92 -1.12
N PHE A 15 46.54 1.25 -1.00
CA PHE A 15 46.32 -0.16 -1.34
C PHE A 15 45.17 -0.25 -2.34
N ASP A 16 45.49 -0.04 -3.61
CA ASP A 16 44.56 -0.18 -4.72
C ASP A 16 44.33 -1.68 -5.03
N TRP A 17 43.49 -2.30 -4.20
CA TRP A 17 42.59 -3.34 -4.65
C TRP A 17 41.42 -2.64 -5.36
N THR A 18 41.24 -2.90 -6.64
CA THR A 18 40.04 -2.47 -7.36
C THR A 18 38.87 -3.27 -6.81
N VAL A 19 38.28 -2.79 -5.71
CA VAL A 19 36.95 -3.22 -5.31
C VAL A 19 36.06 -2.73 -6.44
N ASP A 20 35.38 -3.66 -7.10
CA ASP A 20 34.37 -3.30 -8.07
C ASP A 20 33.29 -2.52 -7.33
N ASP A 21 33.15 -1.23 -7.65
CA ASP A 21 32.16 -0.33 -7.04
C ASP A 21 30.71 -0.80 -7.28
N SER A 22 30.52 -1.78 -8.19
CA SER A 22 29.26 -2.47 -8.44
C SER A 22 29.14 -3.82 -7.75
N SER A 23 30.12 -4.24 -6.94
CA SER A 23 30.00 -5.45 -6.14
C SER A 23 28.97 -5.29 -5.02
N PHE A 24 28.31 -6.39 -4.64
CA PHE A 24 27.32 -6.40 -3.57
C PHE A 24 27.83 -5.77 -2.26
N ASP A 25 29.04 -6.15 -1.83
CA ASP A 25 29.64 -5.64 -0.59
C ASP A 25 29.95 -4.13 -0.66
N ALA A 26 30.38 -3.64 -1.82
CA ALA A 26 30.61 -2.21 -2.05
C ALA A 26 29.30 -1.42 -2.02
N LEU A 27 28.27 -1.93 -2.69
CA LEU A 27 26.94 -1.31 -2.72
C LEU A 27 26.31 -1.23 -1.33
N LEU A 28 26.39 -2.29 -0.53
CA LEU A 28 25.96 -2.25 0.88
C LEU A 28 26.74 -1.21 1.69
N ALA A 29 28.07 -1.22 1.60
CA ALA A 29 28.92 -0.31 2.36
C ALA A 29 28.65 1.16 1.99
N ASP A 30 28.49 1.45 0.71
CA ASP A 30 28.13 2.76 0.17
C ASP A 30 26.75 3.20 0.62
N GLY A 31 25.74 2.32 0.52
CA GLY A 31 24.38 2.59 0.99
C GLY A 31 24.35 2.96 2.47
N HIS A 32 25.06 2.22 3.32
CA HIS A 32 25.19 2.57 4.73
C HIS A 32 25.92 3.89 4.97
N GLN A 33 26.94 4.19 4.17
CA GLN A 33 27.65 5.46 4.27
C GLN A 33 26.75 6.63 3.87
N ALA A 34 25.93 6.46 2.85
CA ALA A 34 24.97 7.43 2.37
C ALA A 34 23.92 7.74 3.46
N ILE A 35 23.36 6.72 4.14
CA ILE A 35 22.49 6.93 5.32
C ILE A 35 23.18 7.77 6.41
N ARG A 36 24.46 7.49 6.72
CA ARG A 36 25.20 8.20 7.78
C ARG A 36 25.42 9.69 7.48
N VAL A 37 25.45 10.08 6.21
CA VAL A 37 25.61 11.47 5.77
C VAL A 37 24.30 12.10 5.32
N SER A 38 23.17 11.42 5.55
CA SER A 38 21.83 11.85 5.15
C SER A 38 21.65 12.06 3.65
N ASP A 39 22.39 11.30 2.84
CA ASP A 39 22.23 11.24 1.39
C ASP A 39 21.31 10.04 1.05
N TYR A 40 20.01 10.24 1.28
CA TYR A 40 19.04 9.14 1.21
C TYR A 40 18.73 8.70 -0.22
N GLU A 41 18.78 9.61 -1.20
CA GLU A 41 18.66 9.29 -2.62
C GLU A 41 19.77 8.32 -3.05
N THR A 42 21.01 8.61 -2.69
CA THR A 42 22.13 7.69 -2.97
C THR A 42 22.00 6.39 -2.19
N ALA A 43 21.54 6.45 -0.94
CA ALA A 43 21.33 5.25 -0.12
C ALA A 43 20.34 4.29 -0.78
N GLU A 44 19.17 4.79 -1.17
CA GLU A 44 18.12 4.00 -1.80
C GLU A 44 18.61 3.36 -3.11
N ALA A 45 19.24 4.15 -3.98
CA ALA A 45 19.79 3.66 -5.25
C ALA A 45 20.82 2.54 -5.03
N LYS A 46 21.68 2.66 -4.01
CA LYS A 46 22.70 1.65 -3.69
C LYS A 46 22.10 0.37 -3.13
N PHE A 47 21.12 0.46 -2.23
CA PHE A 47 20.44 -0.74 -1.71
C PHE A 47 19.59 -1.41 -2.78
N ARG A 48 18.95 -0.66 -3.68
CA ARG A 48 18.20 -1.20 -4.82
C ARG A 48 19.12 -1.97 -5.77
N ALA A 49 20.28 -1.42 -6.11
CA ALA A 49 21.27 -2.16 -6.88
C ALA A 49 21.79 -3.41 -6.13
N ALA A 50 21.90 -3.36 -4.80
CA ALA A 50 22.31 -4.51 -4.01
C ALA A 50 21.25 -5.63 -4.01
N THR A 51 19.96 -5.29 -3.93
CA THR A 51 18.86 -6.27 -4.01
C THR A 51 18.72 -6.86 -5.40
N GLU A 52 19.02 -6.11 -6.46
CA GLU A 52 19.09 -6.66 -7.83
C GLU A 52 20.20 -7.72 -7.98
N LEU A 53 21.35 -7.54 -7.32
CA LEU A 53 22.45 -8.52 -7.36
C LEU A 53 22.19 -9.74 -6.47
N ARG A 54 21.58 -9.52 -5.30
CA ARG A 54 21.24 -10.59 -4.35
C ARG A 54 19.80 -10.40 -3.84
N PRO A 55 18.82 -10.89 -4.61
CA PRO A 55 17.40 -10.74 -4.27
C PRO A 55 17.01 -11.43 -2.96
N ASN A 56 17.80 -12.37 -2.45
CA ASN A 56 17.47 -13.10 -1.22
C ASN A 56 18.24 -12.58 0.00
N HIS A 57 18.88 -11.41 -0.10
CA HIS A 57 19.64 -10.85 1.02
C HIS A 57 18.80 -9.92 1.89
N SER A 58 18.43 -10.40 3.08
CA SER A 58 17.52 -9.73 4.01
C SER A 58 18.04 -8.37 4.49
N GLU A 59 19.34 -8.21 4.69
CA GLU A 59 19.91 -6.90 5.06
C GLU A 59 19.79 -5.86 3.93
N ALA A 60 20.01 -6.26 2.67
CA ALA A 60 19.92 -5.32 1.55
C ALA A 60 18.48 -4.84 1.36
N ARG A 61 17.52 -5.77 1.49
CA ARG A 61 16.08 -5.51 1.48
C ARG A 61 15.65 -4.60 2.63
N TYR A 62 16.01 -4.93 3.87
CA TYR A 62 15.66 -4.14 5.04
C TYR A 62 16.16 -2.69 4.92
N PHE A 63 17.41 -2.51 4.48
CA PHE A 63 17.96 -1.16 4.31
C PHE A 63 17.45 -0.44 3.06
N LEU A 64 16.97 -1.13 2.03
CA LEU A 64 16.21 -0.53 0.94
C LEU A 64 14.91 0.10 1.46
N ALA A 65 14.10 -0.67 2.21
CA ALA A 65 12.86 -0.17 2.80
C ALA A 65 13.13 1.08 3.66
N LYS A 66 14.14 1.01 4.53
CA LYS A 66 14.53 2.14 5.38
C LYS A 66 15.01 3.35 4.58
N ALA A 67 15.82 3.13 3.54
CA ALA A 67 16.31 4.22 2.71
C ALA A 67 15.18 4.88 1.92
N ALA A 68 14.21 4.11 1.41
CA ALA A 68 13.03 4.63 0.73
C ALA A 68 12.20 5.55 1.64
N VAL A 69 11.92 5.12 2.87
CA VAL A 69 11.21 5.96 3.85
C VAL A 69 11.98 7.25 4.15
N LEU A 70 13.30 7.20 4.31
CA LEU A 70 14.12 8.38 4.59
C LEU A 70 14.30 9.30 3.37
N ASN A 71 14.25 8.75 2.16
CA ASN A 71 14.32 9.48 0.90
C ASN A 71 12.96 10.06 0.49
N SER A 72 11.88 9.58 1.09
CA SER A 72 10.55 10.10 0.83
C SER A 72 10.41 11.54 1.34
N ASP A 73 9.52 12.31 0.70
CA ASP A 73 9.12 13.64 1.17
C ASP A 73 8.20 13.58 2.41
N VAL A 74 8.08 12.42 3.06
CA VAL A 74 7.19 12.18 4.20
C VAL A 74 7.92 12.45 5.52
N ASP A 75 7.33 13.31 6.37
CA ASP A 75 7.76 13.43 7.75
C ASP A 75 7.19 12.27 8.59
N VAL A 76 8.04 11.27 8.84
CA VAL A 76 7.69 10.07 9.62
C VAL A 76 7.22 10.42 11.04
N PHE A 77 7.73 11.50 11.65
CA PHE A 77 7.25 11.91 12.98
C PHE A 77 5.85 12.49 12.92
N GLN A 78 5.54 13.26 11.87
CA GLN A 78 4.18 13.74 11.62
C GLN A 78 3.23 12.58 11.34
N LEU A 79 3.66 11.60 10.53
CA LEU A 79 2.87 10.39 10.25
C LEU A 79 2.55 9.61 11.52
N VAL A 80 3.56 9.36 12.37
CA VAL A 80 3.36 8.68 13.66
C VAL A 80 2.44 9.50 14.57
N GLN A 81 2.62 10.82 14.66
CA GLN A 81 1.72 11.69 15.44
C GLN A 81 0.28 11.64 14.93
N THR A 82 0.06 11.69 13.62
CA THR A 82 -1.27 11.54 13.01
C THR A 82 -1.90 10.20 13.38
N LEU A 83 -1.13 9.10 13.31
CA LEU A 83 -1.61 7.78 13.70
C LEU A 83 -1.91 7.66 15.20
N THR A 84 -1.11 8.29 16.08
CA THR A 84 -1.24 8.12 17.54
C THR A 84 -2.14 9.14 18.23
N ASP A 85 -2.18 10.39 17.76
CA ASP A 85 -2.90 11.49 18.40
C ASP A 85 -4.35 11.61 17.90
N GLY A 86 -4.68 10.95 16.79
CA GLY A 86 -5.99 11.03 16.12
C GLY A 86 -7.17 10.41 16.89
N GLY A 87 -6.99 9.85 18.09
CA GLY A 87 -8.10 9.39 18.95
C GLY A 87 -9.07 8.39 18.29
N GLY A 88 -8.61 7.62 17.30
CA GLY A 88 -9.42 6.72 16.47
C GLY A 88 -9.59 7.17 15.00
N ASN A 89 -9.23 8.42 14.67
CA ASN A 89 -9.39 9.02 13.34
C ASN A 89 -8.07 9.22 12.58
N GLY A 90 -6.96 8.61 13.02
CA GLY A 90 -5.67 8.79 12.35
C GLY A 90 -5.67 8.34 10.87
N ALA A 91 -6.47 7.32 10.56
CA ALA A 91 -6.68 6.85 9.18
C ALA A 91 -7.39 7.91 8.30
N THR A 92 -8.38 8.63 8.84
CA THR A 92 -9.08 9.70 8.08
C THR A 92 -8.14 10.88 7.83
N GLU A 93 -7.27 11.22 8.79
CA GLU A 93 -6.29 12.30 8.62
C GLU A 93 -5.23 11.98 7.55
N ILE A 94 -4.82 10.71 7.40
CA ILE A 94 -3.91 10.28 6.32
C ILE A 94 -4.60 10.30 4.97
N PHE A 95 -5.87 9.89 4.93
CA PHE A 95 -6.70 9.92 3.74
C PHE A 95 -6.84 11.35 3.18
N ASP A 96 -6.89 12.36 4.04
CA ASP A 96 -7.06 13.77 3.68
C ASP A 96 -5.77 14.49 3.22
N TYR A 97 -4.63 13.80 3.10
CA TYR A 97 -3.37 14.43 2.66
C TYR A 97 -3.47 15.03 1.24
N GLU A 98 -2.73 16.10 0.97
CA GLU A 98 -2.63 16.62 -0.40
C GLU A 98 -2.08 15.54 -1.35
N ILE A 99 -2.61 15.48 -2.58
CA ILE A 99 -2.25 14.46 -3.59
C ILE A 99 -0.74 14.19 -3.68
N PRO A 100 0.15 15.20 -3.77
CA PRO A 100 1.59 14.93 -3.87
C PRO A 100 2.17 14.17 -2.66
N ILE A 101 1.67 14.45 -1.46
CA ILE A 101 2.13 13.81 -0.23
C ILE A 101 1.55 12.39 -0.14
N ALA A 102 0.27 12.24 -0.44
CA ALA A 102 -0.40 10.94 -0.46
C ALA A 102 0.26 9.98 -1.47
N ASN A 103 0.53 10.46 -2.69
CA ASN A 103 1.23 9.69 -3.70
C ASN A 103 2.66 9.34 -3.25
N ALA A 104 3.42 10.30 -2.70
CA ALA A 104 4.76 10.02 -2.20
C ALA A 104 4.76 8.93 -1.12
N LEU A 105 3.80 8.98 -0.19
CA LEU A 105 3.62 7.94 0.83
C LEU A 105 3.21 6.60 0.22
N TYR A 106 2.31 6.60 -0.76
CA TYR A 106 1.83 5.41 -1.46
C TYR A 106 2.95 4.69 -2.24
N GLN A 107 3.76 5.43 -2.99
CA GLN A 107 4.93 4.92 -3.73
C GLN A 107 5.99 4.37 -2.77
N THR A 108 6.27 5.12 -1.70
CA THR A 108 7.26 4.70 -0.69
C THR A 108 6.82 3.40 -0.02
N ASN A 109 5.53 3.29 0.29
CA ASN A 109 4.96 2.11 0.90
C ASN A 109 5.07 0.87 -0.02
N ALA A 110 4.83 1.02 -1.33
CA ALA A 110 5.05 -0.05 -2.30
C ALA A 110 6.49 -0.60 -2.25
N VAL A 111 7.49 0.29 -2.14
CA VAL A 111 8.89 -0.12 -2.00
C VAL A 111 9.15 -0.82 -0.66
N VAL A 112 8.51 -0.38 0.42
CA VAL A 112 8.63 -1.02 1.74
C VAL A 112 8.06 -2.44 1.71
N LEU A 113 6.86 -2.64 1.17
CA LEU A 113 6.22 -3.96 1.07
C LEU A 113 7.07 -4.92 0.21
N ASP A 114 7.44 -4.51 -1.01
CA ASP A 114 8.29 -5.32 -1.92
C ASP A 114 9.63 -5.72 -1.28
N ALA A 115 10.21 -4.81 -0.49
CA ALA A 115 11.46 -5.07 0.19
C ALA A 115 11.29 -6.02 1.39
N LEU A 116 10.30 -5.79 2.26
CA LEU A 116 10.20 -6.46 3.56
C LEU A 116 9.43 -7.78 3.50
N GLN A 117 8.41 -7.92 2.66
CA GLN A 117 7.56 -9.12 2.60
C GLN A 117 8.38 -10.40 2.36
N PRO A 118 9.38 -10.43 1.44
CA PRO A 118 10.23 -11.62 1.27
C PRO A 118 11.08 -11.98 2.50
N ILE A 119 11.33 -11.04 3.43
CA ILE A 119 12.01 -11.34 4.70
C ILE A 119 11.05 -12.09 5.63
N ARG A 120 9.81 -11.63 5.72
CA ARG A 120 8.76 -12.26 6.54
C ARG A 120 8.42 -13.65 6.02
N ASP A 121 8.27 -13.80 4.72
CA ASP A 121 7.90 -15.08 4.08
C ASP A 121 9.03 -16.12 4.10
N GLY A 122 10.21 -15.74 4.61
CA GLY A 122 11.38 -16.62 4.67
C GLY A 122 12.07 -16.84 3.32
N GLU A 123 11.73 -16.05 2.30
CA GLU A 123 12.36 -16.10 0.97
C GLU A 123 13.76 -15.46 0.97
N ALA A 124 13.95 -14.41 1.78
CA ALA A 124 15.23 -13.74 1.99
C ALA A 124 16.16 -14.55 2.92
N THR A 125 16.66 -15.66 2.39
CA THR A 125 17.46 -16.67 3.12
C THR A 125 18.90 -16.27 3.45
N GLU A 126 19.39 -15.14 2.95
CA GLU A 126 20.76 -14.67 3.18
C GLU A 126 20.77 -13.43 4.08
N GLY A 127 21.67 -13.35 5.06
CA GLY A 127 21.74 -12.23 6.00
C GLY A 127 21.25 -12.61 7.39
N SER A 128 20.88 -11.60 8.19
CA SER A 128 20.52 -11.79 9.60
C SER A 128 19.11 -11.34 9.98
N PHE A 129 18.41 -10.63 9.09
CA PHE A 129 17.03 -10.21 9.34
C PHE A 129 16.08 -11.38 9.10
N VAL A 130 15.11 -11.51 9.99
CA VAL A 130 14.03 -12.51 9.98
C VAL A 130 12.67 -11.81 10.12
N ASP A 131 11.58 -12.56 9.98
CA ASP A 131 10.19 -12.16 10.24
C ASP A 131 10.02 -11.20 11.43
N ALA A 132 10.44 -11.61 12.62
CA ALA A 132 10.29 -10.83 13.86
C ALA A 132 11.04 -9.47 13.84
N ASN A 133 11.92 -9.24 12.88
CA ASN A 133 12.58 -7.93 12.70
C ASN A 133 11.78 -6.97 11.82
N VAL A 134 10.83 -7.46 11.04
CA VAL A 134 10.11 -6.69 10.01
C VAL A 134 8.59 -6.68 10.22
N ASP A 135 8.03 -7.58 11.02
CA ASP A 135 6.58 -7.71 11.18
C ASP A 135 5.90 -6.39 11.59
N LEU A 136 6.43 -5.66 12.58
CA LEU A 136 5.82 -4.38 12.97
C LEU A 136 5.83 -3.35 11.82
N ASP A 137 6.95 -3.25 11.11
CA ASP A 137 7.09 -2.31 10.00
C ASP A 137 6.17 -2.69 8.83
N LEU A 138 6.02 -4.00 8.57
CA LEU A 138 5.09 -4.54 7.57
C LEU A 138 3.63 -4.29 7.96
N GLY A 139 3.22 -4.55 9.20
CA GLY A 139 1.84 -4.32 9.65
C GLY A 139 1.41 -2.86 9.48
N VAL A 140 2.31 -1.92 9.79
CA VAL A 140 2.09 -0.49 9.54
C VAL A 140 2.04 -0.20 8.03
N ALA A 141 2.94 -0.79 7.24
CA ALA A 141 2.96 -0.62 5.79
C ALA A 141 1.66 -1.12 5.13
N PHE A 142 1.19 -2.33 5.47
CA PHE A 142 -0.08 -2.88 4.97
C PHE A 142 -1.27 -1.98 5.30
N THR A 143 -1.37 -1.51 6.55
CA THR A 143 -2.45 -0.60 6.97
C THR A 143 -2.42 0.70 6.17
N LEU A 144 -1.25 1.30 6.04
CA LEU A 144 -1.08 2.53 5.25
C LEU A 144 -1.37 2.31 3.76
N ARG A 145 -1.00 1.17 3.20
CA ARG A 145 -1.27 0.82 1.80
C ARG A 145 -2.77 0.64 1.57
N GLY A 146 -3.48 -0.02 2.47
CA GLY A 146 -4.93 -0.19 2.38
C GLY A 146 -5.66 1.15 2.37
N VAL A 147 -5.35 2.03 3.34
CA VAL A 147 -5.97 3.37 3.41
C VAL A 147 -5.68 4.21 2.16
N LEU A 148 -4.46 4.14 1.62
CA LEU A 148 -4.07 4.93 0.44
C LEU A 148 -4.53 4.33 -0.89
N ARG A 149 -4.73 3.00 -0.96
CA ARG A 149 -5.28 2.34 -2.16
C ARG A 149 -6.68 2.85 -2.50
N LEU A 150 -7.46 3.20 -1.49
CA LEU A 150 -8.77 3.87 -1.64
C LEU A 150 -8.68 5.22 -2.40
N ARG A 151 -7.49 5.77 -2.61
CA ARG A 151 -7.27 7.00 -3.38
C ARG A 151 -6.69 6.78 -4.77
N ASP A 152 -6.10 5.62 -5.02
CA ASP A 152 -5.61 5.18 -6.33
C ASP A 152 -6.73 4.38 -6.98
N THR A 153 -7.83 5.07 -7.33
CA THR A 153 -9.10 4.44 -7.70
C THR A 153 -9.03 3.66 -9.00
N ASN A 154 -8.12 4.02 -9.91
CA ASN A 154 -7.92 3.30 -11.17
C ASN A 154 -6.84 2.19 -11.07
N GLY A 155 -6.22 2.03 -9.90
CA GLY A 155 -5.23 0.99 -9.63
C GLY A 155 -3.94 1.08 -10.46
N ASP A 156 -3.62 2.24 -11.03
CA ASP A 156 -2.41 2.40 -11.85
C ASP A 156 -1.13 2.53 -11.02
N GLY A 157 -1.30 2.62 -9.70
CA GLY A 157 -0.23 2.70 -8.74
C GLY A 157 0.18 4.13 -8.43
N VAL A 158 -0.46 5.16 -8.98
CA VAL A 158 -0.12 6.59 -8.84
C VAL A 158 -1.35 7.37 -8.41
N ILE A 159 -1.30 7.99 -7.23
CA ILE A 159 -2.39 8.89 -6.79
C ILE A 159 -2.22 10.23 -7.52
N ASP A 160 -3.13 10.55 -8.44
CA ASP A 160 -3.13 11.81 -9.18
C ASP A 160 -4.52 12.41 -9.44
N GLY A 161 -4.70 13.12 -10.55
CA GLY A 161 -5.95 13.81 -10.89
C GLY A 161 -6.89 13.01 -11.77
N ASP A 162 -6.44 11.84 -12.25
CA ASP A 162 -7.27 10.86 -12.93
C ASP A 162 -8.00 9.93 -11.92
N ASP A 163 -7.63 10.01 -10.64
CA ASP A 163 -8.35 9.38 -9.52
C ASP A 163 -9.57 10.18 -9.05
N LEU A 164 -10.55 9.47 -8.48
CA LEU A 164 -11.69 10.13 -7.86
C LEU A 164 -11.29 10.91 -6.60
N ASP A 165 -11.95 12.04 -6.40
CA ASP A 165 -11.65 12.96 -5.29
C ASP A 165 -11.98 12.27 -3.93
N PRO A 166 -11.04 12.26 -2.97
CA PRO A 166 -11.28 11.75 -1.61
C PRO A 166 -12.50 12.37 -0.92
N SER A 167 -12.90 13.59 -1.30
CA SER A 167 -14.10 14.25 -0.76
C SER A 167 -15.42 13.62 -1.19
N VAL A 168 -15.41 12.73 -2.18
CA VAL A 168 -16.58 11.89 -2.51
C VAL A 168 -16.66 10.71 -1.54
N PHE A 169 -15.52 10.09 -1.19
CA PHE A 169 -15.40 9.07 -0.14
C PHE A 169 -15.38 9.69 1.26
N GLY A 170 -16.53 10.18 1.71
CA GLY A 170 -16.64 10.67 3.08
C GLY A 170 -16.44 9.53 4.10
N LEU A 171 -15.25 9.40 4.70
CA LEU A 171 -15.06 8.75 6.01
C LEU A 171 -15.61 9.66 7.12
N GLY A 172 -16.84 10.14 6.91
CA GLY A 172 -17.54 11.06 7.79
C GLY A 172 -18.42 10.28 8.75
N ASN A 173 -18.30 10.60 10.03
CA ASN A 173 -19.25 10.15 11.04
C ASN A 173 -20.58 10.88 10.79
N ASP A 174 -21.54 10.19 10.15
CA ASP A 174 -22.91 10.65 9.93
C ASP A 174 -23.73 10.83 11.23
N GLY A 175 -23.15 10.41 12.36
CA GLY A 175 -23.77 10.44 13.69
C GLY A 175 -24.20 9.05 14.17
N ASP A 176 -24.09 8.03 13.31
CA ASP A 176 -24.48 6.63 13.53
C ASP A 176 -23.26 5.75 13.81
N GLY A 177 -22.09 6.18 13.32
CA GLY A 177 -20.88 5.35 13.25
C GLY A 177 -20.88 4.43 12.03
N ASP A 178 -21.74 4.69 11.04
CA ASP A 178 -21.76 3.95 9.77
C ASP A 178 -20.87 4.65 8.74
N TYR A 179 -20.27 3.87 7.84
CA TYR A 179 -19.40 4.39 6.78
C TYR A 179 -20.20 4.53 5.49
N THR A 180 -20.43 5.77 5.04
CA THR A 180 -21.12 6.01 3.77
C THR A 180 -20.12 6.16 2.63
N LEU A 181 -20.10 5.20 1.71
CA LEU A 181 -19.32 5.27 0.47
C LEU A 181 -20.09 6.02 -0.62
N ASP A 182 -20.32 7.31 -0.43
CA ASP A 182 -20.94 8.15 -1.45
C ASP A 182 -20.00 8.27 -2.68
N GLY A 183 -20.55 8.18 -3.89
CA GLY A 183 -19.79 8.31 -5.14
C GLY A 183 -18.99 7.10 -5.61
N ILE A 184 -19.11 5.96 -4.90
CA ILE A 184 -18.54 4.68 -5.36
C ILE A 184 -19.16 4.22 -6.69
N ASP A 185 -20.40 4.66 -6.97
CA ASP A 185 -21.12 4.41 -8.23
C ASP A 185 -20.43 5.06 -9.46
N ASP A 186 -19.53 6.02 -9.26
CA ASP A 186 -18.79 6.68 -10.33
C ASP A 186 -17.46 5.96 -10.67
N ILE A 187 -17.06 4.93 -9.89
CA ILE A 187 -15.89 4.09 -10.18
C ILE A 187 -16.29 3.00 -11.19
N PRO A 188 -15.49 2.76 -12.25
CA PRO A 188 -15.69 1.60 -13.11
C PRO A 188 -15.76 0.30 -12.29
N PRO A 189 -16.73 -0.60 -12.54
CA PRO A 189 -16.92 -1.81 -11.75
C PRO A 189 -15.68 -2.69 -11.59
N ASP A 190 -14.86 -2.82 -12.63
CA ASP A 190 -13.60 -3.57 -12.58
C ASP A 190 -12.59 -2.91 -11.62
N ASP A 191 -12.42 -1.59 -11.71
CA ASP A 191 -11.51 -0.82 -10.86
C ASP A 191 -11.96 -0.85 -9.38
N LEU A 192 -13.28 -0.83 -9.16
CA LEU A 192 -13.90 -0.95 -7.84
C LEU A 192 -13.67 -2.34 -7.23
N ASN A 193 -13.87 -3.42 -8.00
CA ASN A 193 -13.61 -4.78 -7.53
C ASN A 193 -12.13 -4.99 -7.22
N ASP A 194 -11.24 -4.54 -8.10
CA ASP A 194 -9.79 -4.60 -7.90
C ASP A 194 -9.39 -3.83 -6.62
N MET A 195 -10.03 -2.68 -6.36
CA MET A 195 -9.80 -1.91 -5.13
C MET A 195 -10.29 -2.64 -3.88
N ILE A 196 -11.47 -3.28 -3.94
CA ILE A 196 -12.02 -4.06 -2.82
C ILE A 196 -11.16 -5.29 -2.54
N ASP A 197 -10.73 -6.01 -3.58
CA ASP A 197 -9.87 -7.18 -3.46
C ASP A 197 -8.50 -6.79 -2.89
N ASP A 198 -7.87 -5.74 -3.44
CA ASP A 198 -6.62 -5.22 -2.89
C ASP A 198 -6.77 -4.81 -1.42
N LEU A 199 -7.86 -4.13 -1.06
CA LEU A 199 -8.08 -3.71 0.34
C LEU A 199 -8.27 -4.92 1.26
N ASN A 200 -9.08 -5.90 0.86
CA ASN A 200 -9.30 -7.11 1.64
C ASN A 200 -8.00 -7.87 1.86
N ASP A 201 -7.21 -8.08 0.80
CA ASP A 201 -5.92 -8.76 0.89
C ASP A 201 -4.94 -8.00 1.81
N LEU A 202 -4.88 -6.67 1.71
CA LEU A 202 -4.03 -5.82 2.55
C LEU A 202 -4.47 -5.80 4.02
N LEU A 203 -5.77 -5.83 4.28
CA LEU A 203 -6.32 -5.84 5.63
C LEU A 203 -6.14 -7.22 6.29
N ASP A 204 -6.40 -8.31 5.56
CA ASP A 204 -6.16 -9.68 6.03
C ASP A 204 -4.69 -9.89 6.33
N GLU A 205 -3.80 -9.53 5.38
CA GLU A 205 -2.36 -9.72 5.58
C GLU A 205 -1.85 -8.78 6.70
N GLY A 206 -2.28 -7.52 6.74
CA GLY A 206 -1.93 -6.58 7.79
C GLY A 206 -2.38 -7.01 9.18
N GLY A 207 -3.61 -7.52 9.30
CA GLY A 207 -4.18 -8.07 10.53
C GLY A 207 -3.36 -9.26 11.05
N ASP A 208 -3.01 -10.20 10.17
CA ASP A 208 -2.15 -11.34 10.50
C ASP A 208 -0.77 -10.88 10.98
N VAL A 209 -0.14 -9.91 10.29
CA VAL A 209 1.18 -9.39 10.70
C VAL A 209 1.13 -8.74 12.07
N LEU A 210 0.14 -7.89 12.31
CA LEU A 210 -0.01 -7.17 13.57
C LEU A 210 -0.35 -8.13 14.71
N SER A 211 -1.17 -9.14 14.45
CA SER A 211 -1.48 -10.22 15.39
C SER A 211 -0.22 -10.99 15.80
N ASP A 212 0.63 -11.38 14.85
CA ASP A 212 1.89 -12.06 15.13
C ASP A 212 2.89 -11.16 15.87
N ALA A 213 2.99 -9.88 15.48
CA ALA A 213 3.91 -8.92 16.09
C ALA A 213 3.50 -8.53 17.51
N LEU A 214 2.20 -8.39 17.77
CA LEU A 214 1.66 -7.85 19.02
C LEU A 214 1.04 -8.90 19.94
N GLY A 215 0.85 -10.15 19.49
CA GLY A 215 0.19 -11.21 20.26
C GLY A 215 0.89 -11.53 21.59
N ASP A 216 2.20 -11.28 21.71
CA ASP A 216 2.96 -11.43 22.96
C ASP A 216 3.15 -10.10 23.73
N SER A 217 2.69 -8.98 23.15
CA SER A 217 2.82 -7.63 23.73
C SER A 217 1.70 -7.27 24.73
N GLY A 218 0.64 -8.07 24.79
CA GLY A 218 -0.51 -7.86 25.68
C GLY A 218 -1.43 -6.71 25.27
N VAL A 219 -1.28 -6.21 24.04
CA VAL A 219 -2.26 -5.33 23.38
C VAL A 219 -3.45 -6.18 22.97
N ASP A 220 -4.66 -5.69 23.26
CA ASP A 220 -5.90 -6.35 22.82
C ASP A 220 -6.12 -6.03 21.34
N ILE A 221 -5.94 -7.05 20.50
CA ILE A 221 -6.00 -6.96 19.04
C ILE A 221 -7.33 -7.52 18.51
N GLU A 222 -8.17 -8.11 19.37
CA GLU A 222 -9.48 -8.64 18.99
C GLU A 222 -10.35 -7.52 18.41
N ASP A 223 -10.38 -6.33 19.04
CA ASP A 223 -11.12 -5.16 18.56
C ASP A 223 -10.64 -4.66 17.18
N LEU A 224 -9.35 -4.85 16.85
CA LEU A 224 -8.79 -4.43 15.55
C LEU A 224 -9.11 -5.45 14.46
N ASN A 225 -9.01 -6.75 14.75
CA ASN A 225 -9.40 -7.80 13.81
C ASN A 225 -10.90 -7.76 13.53
N ASP A 226 -11.74 -7.53 14.55
CA ASP A 226 -13.19 -7.36 14.35
C ASP A 226 -13.51 -6.12 13.49
N LEU A 227 -12.74 -5.03 13.61
CA LEU A 227 -12.88 -3.85 12.76
C LEU A 227 -12.46 -4.15 11.31
N ILE A 228 -11.35 -4.87 11.12
CA ILE A 228 -10.86 -5.31 9.81
C ILE A 228 -11.89 -6.21 9.12
N ASP A 229 -12.38 -7.24 9.81
CA ASP A 229 -13.39 -8.17 9.30
C ASP A 229 -14.70 -7.44 8.98
N SER A 230 -15.11 -6.49 9.83
CA SER A 230 -16.30 -5.68 9.59
C SER A 230 -16.13 -4.74 8.40
N LEU A 231 -14.93 -4.17 8.20
CA LEU A 231 -14.65 -3.28 7.08
C LEU A 231 -14.61 -4.07 5.76
N GLY A 232 -13.90 -5.20 5.70
CA GLY A 232 -13.90 -6.08 4.53
C GLY A 232 -15.29 -6.64 4.21
N GLY A 233 -16.06 -7.02 5.24
CA GLY A 233 -17.45 -7.42 5.09
C GLY A 233 -18.35 -6.31 4.54
N ASN A 234 -18.18 -5.07 5.02
CA ASN A 234 -18.93 -3.92 4.51
C ASN A 234 -18.52 -3.54 3.08
N LEU A 235 -17.23 -3.62 2.72
CA LEU A 235 -16.78 -3.36 1.34
C LEU A 235 -17.23 -4.46 0.38
N SER A 236 -17.31 -5.72 0.81
CA SER A 236 -17.81 -6.81 -0.03
C SER A 236 -19.26 -6.60 -0.49
N ALA A 237 -20.04 -5.79 0.24
CA ALA A 237 -21.40 -5.41 -0.16
C ALA A 237 -21.44 -4.49 -1.40
N PHE A 238 -20.32 -3.90 -1.77
CA PHE A 238 -20.17 -3.05 -2.96
C PHE A 238 -19.49 -3.77 -4.13
N TYR A 239 -19.12 -5.05 -3.97
CA TYR A 239 -18.49 -5.86 -5.02
C TYR A 239 -19.49 -6.10 -6.16
N VAL A 240 -19.12 -5.71 -7.38
CA VAL A 240 -20.00 -5.74 -8.56
C VAL A 240 -19.67 -6.95 -9.41
N ASN A 241 -20.63 -7.83 -9.68
CA ASN A 241 -20.38 -8.88 -10.67
C ASN A 241 -20.42 -8.28 -12.07
N THR A 242 -19.36 -8.48 -12.85
CA THR A 242 -19.15 -7.95 -14.21
C THR A 242 -19.18 -9.03 -15.29
N GLY A 243 -19.66 -10.23 -14.95
CA GLY A 243 -19.76 -11.38 -15.87
C GLY A 243 -18.43 -12.10 -16.12
N VAL A 244 -17.36 -11.61 -15.51
CA VAL A 244 -16.04 -12.24 -15.57
C VAL A 244 -16.06 -13.55 -14.77
N PRO A 245 -15.69 -14.71 -15.36
CA PRO A 245 -15.71 -15.99 -14.66
C PRO A 245 -14.87 -15.97 -13.37
N GLY A 246 -15.52 -16.12 -12.22
CA GLY A 246 -14.89 -16.09 -10.89
C GLY A 246 -15.28 -14.88 -10.05
N ASN A 247 -15.90 -13.86 -10.64
CA ASN A 247 -16.50 -12.73 -9.95
C ASN A 247 -17.83 -13.15 -9.30
N SER A 248 -17.98 -13.01 -7.98
CA SER A 248 -19.19 -13.39 -7.23
C SER A 248 -19.98 -12.21 -6.68
N GLY A 249 -19.76 -11.00 -7.21
CA GLY A 249 -20.48 -9.80 -6.80
C GLY A 249 -21.96 -9.79 -7.15
N GLU A 250 -22.60 -8.65 -6.90
CA GLU A 250 -23.99 -8.39 -7.29
C GLU A 250 -23.97 -7.45 -8.52
N GLY A 251 -24.51 -7.86 -9.68
CA GLY A 251 -24.52 -6.98 -10.86
C GLY A 251 -24.70 -7.62 -12.24
N ASP A 252 -24.11 -8.80 -12.49
CA ASP A 252 -24.19 -9.58 -13.75
C ASP A 252 -24.42 -11.05 -13.37
N ASN A 253 -25.60 -11.32 -12.85
CA ASN A 253 -25.91 -12.56 -12.14
C ASN A 253 -26.09 -13.77 -13.07
N ASP A 254 -26.13 -13.55 -14.37
CA ASP A 254 -26.32 -14.54 -15.41
C ASP A 254 -25.08 -14.73 -16.33
N GLY A 255 -24.14 -13.78 -16.30
CA GLY A 255 -22.76 -13.92 -16.76
C GLY A 255 -22.55 -13.60 -18.24
N ASP A 256 -23.31 -12.65 -18.78
CA ASP A 256 -23.27 -12.27 -20.20
C ASP A 256 -22.34 -11.06 -20.48
N GLY A 257 -21.82 -10.42 -19.43
CA GLY A 257 -20.81 -9.35 -19.47
C GLY A 257 -21.39 -7.95 -19.40
N LEU A 258 -22.61 -7.83 -18.89
CA LEU A 258 -23.48 -6.67 -18.88
C LEU A 258 -23.96 -6.47 -17.42
N VAL A 259 -24.02 -5.22 -16.94
CA VAL A 259 -24.30 -4.88 -15.53
C VAL A 259 -25.37 -3.81 -15.44
N ASP A 260 -26.26 -3.91 -14.44
CA ASP A 260 -27.32 -2.94 -14.08
C ASP A 260 -28.58 -2.88 -14.96
N GLU A 261 -28.85 -3.91 -15.76
CA GLU A 261 -29.69 -3.74 -16.94
C GLU A 261 -31.20 -3.72 -16.77
N GLU A 262 -31.83 -4.22 -15.68
CA GLU A 262 -33.28 -4.32 -15.70
C GLU A 262 -34.01 -3.71 -14.50
N CYS A 263 -34.97 -2.83 -14.83
CA CYS A 263 -36.04 -2.55 -13.92
C CYS A 263 -37.05 -3.68 -13.96
N LEU A 264 -37.42 -4.27 -12.81
CA LEU A 264 -38.44 -5.34 -12.66
C LEU A 264 -39.80 -4.97 -13.29
N ASN A 265 -39.89 -5.04 -14.61
CA ASN A 265 -40.92 -4.46 -15.45
C ASN A 265 -41.40 -5.46 -16.54
N GLY A 266 -40.68 -6.57 -16.71
CA GLY A 266 -40.98 -7.64 -17.65
C GLY A 266 -40.50 -7.40 -19.08
N ILE A 267 -39.51 -6.52 -19.29
CA ILE A 267 -38.96 -6.15 -20.58
C ILE A 267 -37.44 -6.31 -20.52
N ASP A 268 -36.91 -7.06 -21.49
CA ASP A 268 -35.51 -7.10 -21.91
C ASP A 268 -35.08 -5.68 -22.37
N ASP A 269 -34.56 -4.89 -21.43
CA ASP A 269 -34.35 -3.44 -21.60
C ASP A 269 -33.14 -3.11 -22.50
N ASP A 270 -32.22 -4.06 -22.70
CA ASP A 270 -30.95 -3.90 -23.42
C ASP A 270 -30.77 -4.86 -24.63
N GLY A 271 -31.56 -5.93 -24.71
CA GLY A 271 -31.78 -6.75 -25.90
C GLY A 271 -30.85 -7.96 -26.04
N ASP A 272 -30.30 -8.46 -24.94
CA ASP A 272 -29.42 -9.63 -24.89
C ASP A 272 -30.22 -10.96 -25.03
N GLY A 273 -31.51 -10.92 -24.68
CA GLY A 273 -32.47 -12.01 -24.77
C GLY A 273 -32.94 -12.56 -23.41
N LEU A 274 -32.55 -11.92 -22.32
CA LEU A 274 -32.93 -12.22 -20.94
C LEU A 274 -33.86 -11.12 -20.39
N VAL A 275 -34.57 -11.38 -19.28
CA VAL A 275 -35.65 -10.48 -18.79
C VAL A 275 -35.66 -10.41 -17.27
N ASP A 276 -35.75 -9.18 -16.76
CA ASP A 276 -35.72 -8.76 -15.35
C ASP A 276 -34.48 -9.21 -14.53
N GLU A 277 -33.30 -9.24 -15.14
CA GLU A 277 -31.99 -9.59 -14.59
C GLU A 277 -31.27 -8.36 -13.99
N ASP A 278 -30.31 -8.59 -13.10
CA ASP A 278 -29.43 -7.56 -12.50
C ASP A 278 -30.08 -6.40 -11.73
N SER A 279 -31.29 -6.65 -11.24
CA SER A 279 -32.08 -5.67 -10.51
C SER A 279 -31.61 -5.49 -9.05
N ARG A 280 -30.93 -4.37 -8.76
CA ARG A 280 -30.78 -3.89 -7.36
C ARG A 280 -32.17 -3.48 -6.85
N LEU A 281 -32.61 -4.07 -5.73
CA LEU A 281 -33.98 -3.93 -5.16
C LEU A 281 -34.41 -2.46 -4.82
N LEU A 282 -33.58 -1.46 -5.08
CA LEU A 282 -33.73 -0.06 -4.70
C LEU A 282 -33.31 0.89 -5.84
N GLY A 283 -34.02 0.90 -6.98
CA GLY A 283 -33.67 1.84 -8.07
C GLY A 283 -34.79 2.22 -9.04
N CYS A 284 -35.83 1.39 -9.20
CA CYS A 284 -36.89 1.66 -10.17
C CYS A 284 -37.95 2.65 -9.66
N SER A 285 -37.53 3.87 -9.39
CA SER A 285 -38.43 5.00 -9.15
C SER A 285 -38.40 5.99 -10.31
N GLY A 286 -39.24 5.71 -11.31
CA GLY A 286 -39.92 6.78 -12.08
C GLY A 286 -39.52 6.94 -13.55
N LEU A 287 -40.44 6.49 -14.42
CA LEU A 287 -41.01 7.39 -15.43
C LEU A 287 -41.73 8.58 -14.76
#